data_AF-A0AAD8YMX4-F1
#
_entry.id   AF-A0AAD8YMX4-F1
#
_cell.length_a   1.000
_cell.length_b   1.000
_cell.length_c   1.000
_cell.angle_alpha   90.00
_cell.angle_beta   90.00
_cell.angle_gamma   90.00
#
_symmetry.space_group_name_H-M   'P 1'
#
loop_
_entity.id
_entity.type
_entity.pdbx_description
1 polymer ?
#
loop_
_entity_poly.entity_id
_entity_poly.type
_entity_poly.pdbx_seq_one_letter_code
_entity_poly.pdbx_strand_id
1 'polypeptide(L)' 'MSIPAPIATGSFLYLILGAALLGLVFASRLTGRLSKDNAEIANVVVIISTIATWLFWLCAWMHQWHPLIKPIYEE' A
#
# COMPACT_ATOMS: atom_id res chain seq x y z
N MET A 1 -15.48 -16.85 -11.20
CA MET A 1 -14.43 -16.98 -10.17
C MET A 1 -14.41 -15.67 -9.41
N SER A 2 -14.76 -15.67 -8.12
CA SER A 2 -14.81 -14.44 -7.31
C SER A 2 -13.41 -14.04 -6.86
N ILE A 3 -13.13 -12.74 -6.81
CA ILE A 3 -11.87 -12.22 -6.26
C ILE A 3 -11.80 -12.60 -4.77
N PRO A 4 -10.67 -13.15 -4.27
CA PRO A 4 -10.53 -13.45 -2.85
C PRO A 4 -10.74 -12.22 -1.97
N ALA A 5 -11.48 -12.39 -0.89
CA ALA A 5 -11.74 -11.32 0.08
C ALA A 5 -10.46 -10.62 0.58
N PRO A 6 -9.35 -11.33 0.88
CA PRO A 6 -8.10 -10.68 1.29
C PRO A 6 -7.51 -9.77 0.21
N ILE A 7 -7.49 -10.21 -1.05
CA ILE A 7 -7.00 -9.39 -2.18
C ILE A 7 -7.85 -8.13 -2.31
N ALA A 8 -9.18 -8.26 -2.30
CA ALA A 8 -10.08 -7.12 -2.41
C ALA A 8 -9.88 -6.15 -1.25
N THR A 9 -9.95 -6.64 -0.02
CA THR A 9 -9.84 -5.83 1.21
C THR A 9 -8.49 -5.13 1.30
N GLY A 10 -7.38 -5.87 1.11
CA GLY A 10 -6.05 -5.28 1.15
C GLY A 10 -5.84 -4.24 0.06
N SER A 11 -6.30 -4.49 -1.17
CA SER A 11 -6.18 -3.50 -2.25
C SER A 11 -6.96 -2.21 -1.95
N PHE A 12 -8.17 -2.30 -1.40
CA PHE A 12 -8.91 -1.11 -0.95
C PHE A 12 -8.22 -0.39 0.20
N LEU A 13 -7.63 -1.12 1.16
CA LEU A 13 -6.89 -0.51 2.27
C LEU A 13 -5.66 0.25 1.79
N TYR A 14 -4.85 -0.32 0.91
CA TYR A 14 -3.69 0.37 0.34
C TYR A 14 -4.11 1.59 -0.49
N LEU A 15 -5.21 1.51 -1.24
CA LEU A 15 -5.77 2.64 -1.98
C LEU A 15 -6.20 3.78 -1.03
N ILE A 16 -6.96 3.46 0.01
CA ILE A 16 -7.43 4.44 1.02
C ILE A 16 -6.24 5.06 1.74
N LEU A 17 -5.23 4.27 2.11
CA LEU A 17 -4.02 4.75 2.76
C LEU A 17 -3.25 5.72 1.87
N GLY A 18 -3.03 5.38 0.60
CA GLY A 18 -2.37 6.26 -0.36
C GLY A 18 -3.14 7.58 -0.56
N ALA A 19 -4.46 7.50 -0.71
CA ALA A 19 -5.32 8.68 -0.84
C ALA A 19 -5.29 9.56 0.43
N ALA A 20 -5.31 8.95 1.61
CA ALA A 20 -5.22 9.67 2.88
C ALA A 20 -3.87 10.40 3.03
N LEU A 21 -2.76 9.75 2.66
CA LEU A 21 -1.43 10.36 2.70
C LEU A 21 -1.31 11.53 1.72
N LEU A 22 -1.84 11.41 0.49
CA LEU A 22 -1.92 12.53 -0.46
C LEU A 22 -2.78 13.67 0.09
N GLY A 23 -3.91 13.35 0.74
CA GLY A 23 -4.75 14.33 1.44
C GLY A 23 -3.98 15.08 2.53
N LEU A 24 -3.13 14.38 3.30
CA LEU A 24 -2.26 14.99 4.31
C LEU A 24 -1.17 15.88 3.70
N VAL A 25 -0.59 15.50 2.55
CA VAL A 25 0.35 16.37 1.82
C VAL A 25 -0.35 17.67 1.41
N PHE A 26 -1.56 17.57 0.85
CA PHE A 26 -2.36 18.73 0.47
C PHE A 26 -2.73 19.62 1.67
N ALA A 27 -3.21 19.03 2.76
CA ALA A 27 -3.52 19.76 3.99
C ALA A 27 -2.28 20.43 4.61
N SER A 28 -1.13 19.75 4.58
CA SER A 28 0.15 20.30 5.05
C SER A 28 0.61 21.48 4.17
N ARG A 29 0.34 21.42 2.87
CA ARG A 29 0.62 22.52 1.94
C ARG A 29 -0.30 23.72 2.16
N LEU A 30 -1.59 23.49 2.44
CA LEU A 30 -2.57 24.55 2.74
C LEU A 30 -2.27 25.26 4.06
N THR A 31 -1.85 24.51 5.08
CA THR A 31 -1.52 25.06 6.41
C THR A 31 -0.14 25.73 6.49
N GLY A 32 0.61 25.78 5.39
CA GLY A 32 1.94 26.37 5.34
C GLY A 32 3.03 25.54 6.05
N ARG A 33 2.71 24.31 6.47
CA ARG A 33 3.64 23.40 7.14
C ARG A 33 4.61 22.71 6.18
N LEU A 34 4.31 22.71 4.88
CA LEU A 34 5.13 22.10 3.84
C LEU A 34 5.40 23.10 2.71
N SER A 35 6.66 23.24 2.31
CA SER A 35 7.04 24.05 1.14
C SER A 35 6.48 23.43 -0.14
N LYS A 36 6.40 24.23 -1.21
CA LYS A 36 5.92 23.75 -2.52
C LYS A 36 6.81 22.61 -3.04
N ASP A 37 8.12 22.80 -3.02
CA ASP A 37 9.09 21.82 -3.53
C ASP A 37 8.98 20.48 -2.77
N ASN A 38 8.86 20.53 -1.44
CA ASN A 38 8.69 19.33 -0.64
C ASN A 38 7.32 18.67 -0.88
N ALA A 39 6.27 19.42 -1.18
CA ALA A 39 4.96 18.87 -1.53
C ALA A 39 4.98 18.13 -2.88
N GLU A 40 5.69 18.66 -3.88
CA GLU A 40 5.87 18.01 -5.17
C GLU A 40 6.64 16.70 -5.05
N ILE A 41 7.72 16.70 -4.28
CA ILE A 41 8.47 15.47 -3.94
C ILE A 41 7.56 14.48 -3.20
N ALA A 42 6.83 14.94 -2.19
CA ALA A 42 5.95 14.08 -1.40
C ALA A 42 4.85 13.44 -2.24
N ASN A 43 4.25 14.18 -3.19
CA ASN A 43 3.24 13.63 -4.11
C ASN A 43 3.78 12.44 -4.90
N VAL A 44 5.01 12.56 -5.44
CA VAL A 44 5.63 11.48 -6.20
C VAL A 44 6.00 10.30 -5.29
N VAL A 45 6.65 10.58 -4.16
CA VAL A 45 7.12 9.54 -3.23
C VAL A 45 5.95 8.74 -2.65
N VAL A 46 4.88 9.41 -2.20
CA VAL A 46 3.71 8.74 -1.62
C VAL A 46 3.06 7.79 -2.63
N ILE A 47 2.93 8.20 -3.89
CA ILE A 47 2.34 7.35 -4.95
C ILE A 47 3.22 6.12 -5.20
N ILE A 48 4.53 6.33 -5.42
CA ILE A 48 5.47 5.24 -5.68
C ILE A 48 5.52 4.27 -4.50
N SER A 49 5.63 4.78 -3.27
CA SER A 49 5.67 3.95 -2.07
C SER A 49 4.37 3.18 -1.85
N THR A 50 3.20 3.77 -2.09
CA THR A 50 1.91 3.09 -1.97
C THR A 50 1.83 1.91 -2.95
N ILE A 51 2.20 2.12 -4.21
CA ILE A 51 2.19 1.06 -5.22
C ILE A 51 3.22 -0.03 -4.89
N ALA A 52 4.45 0.35 -4.52
CA ALA A 52 5.51 -0.59 -4.22
C ALA A 52 5.18 -1.47 -3.00
N THR A 53 4.64 -0.88 -1.94
CA THR A 53 4.25 -1.63 -0.73
C THR A 53 3.02 -2.50 -0.96
N TRP A 54 2.03 -2.03 -1.75
CA TRP A 54 0.91 -2.86 -2.18
C TRP A 54 1.36 -4.06 -3.01
N LEU A 55 2.27 -3.86 -3.99
CA LEU A 55 2.83 -4.95 -4.80
C LEU A 55 3.59 -5.95 -3.94
N PHE A 56 4.43 -5.48 -3.02
CA PHE A 56 5.17 -6.35 -2.11
C PHE A 56 4.22 -7.22 -1.27
N TRP A 57 3.19 -6.61 -0.67
CA TRP A 57 2.17 -7.34 0.09
C TRP A 57 1.38 -8.32 -0.79
N LEU A 58 0.98 -7.90 -2.01
CA LEU A 58 0.22 -8.74 -2.92
C LEU A 58 1.01 -10.00 -3.31
N CYS A 59 2.29 -9.85 -3.66
CA CYS A 59 3.17 -10.98 -3.94
C CYS A 59 3.37 -11.87 -2.70
N ALA A 60 3.55 -11.26 -1.52
CA ALA A 60 3.66 -12.00 -0.26
C ALA A 60 2.38 -12.78 0.08
N TRP A 61 1.21 -12.29 -0.28
CA TRP A 61 -0.03 -13.03 -0.07
C TRP A 61 -0.23 -14.12 -1.14
N MET A 62 0.02 -13.80 -2.40
CA MET A 62 -0.17 -14.72 -3.52
C MET A 62 0.75 -15.93 -3.46
N HIS A 63 1.99 -15.82 -2.96
CA HIS A 63 2.88 -16.99 -2.85
C HIS A 63 2.37 -18.04 -1.84
N GLN A 64 1.53 -17.62 -0.90
CA GLN A 64 0.89 -18.50 0.09
C GLN A 64 -0.48 -18.99 -0.37
N TRP A 65 -1.01 -18.43 -1.46
CA TRP A 65 -2.32 -18.80 -1.96
C TRP A 65 -2.23 -20.09 -2.77
N HIS A 66 -2.88 -21.14 -2.28
CA HIS A 66 -2.77 -22.52 -2.78
C HIS A 66 -1.33 -23.09 -2.67
N PRO A 67 -0.80 -23.24 -1.44
CA PRO A 67 0.57 -23.66 -1.23
C PRO A 67 0.79 -25.13 -1.63
N LEU A 68 1.93 -25.40 -2.28
CA LEU A 68 2.34 -26.76 -2.66
C LEU A 68 3.14 -27.46 -1.55
N ILE A 69 3.73 -26.67 -0.65
CA ILE A 69 4.54 -27.12 0.47
C ILE A 69 3.88 -26.72 1.78
N LYS A 70 4.06 -27.54 2.81
CA LYS A 70 3.59 -27.26 4.17
C LYS A 70 4.77 -27.34 5.15
N PRO A 71 4.74 -26.61 6.27
CA PRO A 71 5.76 -26.74 7.31
C PRO A 71 5.86 -28.18 7.83
N ILE A 72 7.09 -28.60 8.15
CA ILE A 72 7.36 -29.84 8.90
C ILE A 72 7.60 -29.42 10.34
N TYR A 73 6.90 -30.06 11.28
CA TYR A 73 7.06 -29.80 12.71
C TYR A 73 7.90 -30.92 13.31
N GLU A 74 8.96 -30.59 14.05
CA GLU A 74 9.71 -31.54 14.87
C GLU A 74 8.99 -31.64 16.24
N GLU A 75 8.78 -32.86 16.74
CA GLU A 75 8.20 -33.11 18.08
C GLU A 75 9.21 -32.89 19.20
#